data_AF-A0A8S1FCT3-F1
#
_entry.id   AF-A0A8S1FCT3-F1
#
_cell.length_a   1.000
_cell.length_b   1.000
_cell.length_c   1.000
_cell.angle_alpha   90.00
_cell.angle_beta   90.00
_cell.angle_gamma   90.00
#
_symmetry.space_group_name_H-M   'P 1'
#
loop_
_entity.id
_entity.type
_entity.pdbx_description
1 polymer ?
#
loop_
_entity_poly.entity_id
_entity_poly.type
_entity_poly.pdbx_seq_one_letter_code
_entity_poly.pdbx_strand_id
1 'polypeptide(L)'
;MLRRAHRPGILLICVLSLISAHAPRPRRSLAPFSGAGGSLRTEMSVTRDHWHCGSDDGHSKDYTYKQVEQNCPSLAASLNHCCAVHDDCYGQQLGQEECDKQFCECNRLVARLPTEESFKCRGMLSDACLVLQLLGHLAYGNSNYTDPTKPSNVIPVVPKTVPEIKHDYLKLYETCPFVNITLASCSYNFDLCADVHSVDFCANDLCNCMLDAAEMDPIHKKQCMVDVTHTCRKALTHSTEIMTQRSNTKFNMILLTIFLFAAGATALIGFTIYKRSLKPEKKDGKLMHIHSVESSKSVNPLLLNTD
;
A
#
# COMPACT_ATOMS: atom_id res chain seq x y z
N MET A 1 9.86 3.96 -88.97
CA MET A 1 11.11 3.23 -88.65
C MET A 1 11.70 3.82 -87.38
N LEU A 2 11.88 2.98 -86.35
CA LEU A 2 12.75 3.13 -85.15
C LEU A 2 12.52 4.36 -84.22
N ARG A 3 12.63 4.28 -82.88
CA ARG A 3 12.74 3.22 -81.88
C ARG A 3 12.41 3.88 -80.52
N ARG A 4 11.75 3.13 -79.63
CA ARG A 4 11.58 3.41 -78.20
C ARG A 4 12.91 3.68 -77.50
N ALA A 5 12.94 4.63 -76.56
CA ALA A 5 13.89 4.65 -75.45
C ALA A 5 13.10 4.72 -74.13
N HIS A 6 12.94 3.56 -73.49
CA HIS A 6 12.44 3.40 -72.13
C HIS A 6 13.52 3.90 -71.17
N ARG A 7 13.21 4.89 -70.32
CA ARG A 7 13.98 5.15 -69.10
C ARG A 7 13.37 4.31 -67.97
N PRO A 8 14.17 3.56 -67.19
CA PRO A 8 13.69 2.91 -65.99
C PRO A 8 13.57 3.97 -64.88
N GLY A 9 12.36 4.15 -64.37
CA GLY A 9 12.13 4.88 -63.12
C GLY A 9 12.73 4.10 -61.97
N ILE A 10 13.72 4.68 -61.31
CA ILE A 10 14.31 4.17 -60.07
C ILE A 10 13.24 4.28 -59.00
N LEU A 11 12.67 3.14 -58.62
CA LEU A 11 11.76 2.97 -57.50
C LEU A 11 12.58 3.12 -56.22
N LEU A 12 12.66 4.34 -55.68
CA LEU A 12 13.25 4.61 -54.38
C LEU A 12 12.28 4.11 -53.30
N ILE A 13 12.43 2.84 -52.93
CA ILE A 13 11.75 2.23 -51.78
C ILE A 13 12.27 2.96 -50.54
N CYS A 14 11.51 3.92 -50.04
CA CYS A 14 11.68 4.47 -48.70
C CYS A 14 11.43 3.33 -47.70
N VAL A 15 12.52 2.71 -47.23
CA VAL A 15 12.52 1.92 -46.01
C VAL A 15 12.30 2.91 -44.86
N LEU A 16 11.04 3.31 -44.66
CA LEU A 16 10.63 3.98 -43.43
C LEU A 16 10.97 3.04 -42.29
N SER A 17 11.91 3.52 -41.49
CA SER A 17 12.41 2.89 -40.29
C SER A 17 11.24 2.48 -39.40
N LEU A 18 10.95 1.18 -39.37
CA LEU A 18 10.24 0.53 -38.28
C LEU A 18 11.16 0.49 -37.05
N ILE A 19 11.55 1.67 -36.57
CA ILE A 19 11.92 1.84 -35.18
C ILE A 19 10.63 2.30 -34.52
N SER A 20 9.73 1.34 -34.29
CA SER A 20 8.75 1.51 -33.21
C SER A 20 9.59 1.70 -31.96
N ALA A 21 9.85 2.97 -31.63
CA ALA A 21 10.26 3.38 -30.31
C ALA A 21 9.19 2.86 -29.36
N HIS A 22 9.39 1.63 -28.88
CA HIS A 22 8.78 1.15 -27.67
C HIS A 22 9.37 2.04 -26.60
N ALA A 23 8.79 3.23 -26.43
CA ALA A 23 8.99 4.02 -25.24
C ALA A 23 8.71 3.05 -24.09
N PRO A 24 9.71 2.72 -23.26
CA PRO A 24 9.50 1.81 -22.16
C PRO A 24 8.37 2.41 -21.34
N ARG A 25 7.20 1.76 -21.34
CA ARG A 25 6.09 2.15 -20.46
C ARG A 25 6.67 2.05 -19.06
N PRO A 26 6.86 3.17 -18.33
CA PRO A 26 7.27 3.09 -16.94
C PRO A 26 6.19 2.24 -16.27
N ARG A 27 6.60 1.17 -15.58
CA ARG A 27 5.70 0.46 -14.67
C ARG A 27 5.44 1.42 -13.52
N ARG A 28 4.52 2.36 -13.72
CA ARG A 28 3.97 3.18 -12.64
C ARG A 28 3.35 2.21 -11.65
N SER A 29 3.66 2.35 -10.37
CA SER A 29 2.98 1.66 -9.28
C SER A 29 1.58 2.25 -9.17
N LEU A 30 0.72 1.94 -10.15
CA LEU A 30 -0.63 2.48 -10.29
C LEU A 30 -1.58 2.03 -9.15
N ALA A 31 -1.10 1.21 -8.21
CA ALA A 31 -1.83 0.84 -7.01
C ALA A 31 -0.83 0.41 -5.91
N PRO A 32 -0.08 1.35 -5.30
CA PRO A 32 0.89 1.01 -4.26
C PRO A 32 0.24 0.23 -3.11
N PHE A 33 -1.05 0.44 -2.90
CA PHE A 33 -1.80 -0.06 -1.75
C PHE A 33 -2.61 -1.33 -2.05
N SER A 34 -2.24 -2.11 -3.07
CA SER A 34 -2.88 -3.40 -3.38
C SER A 34 -2.78 -4.43 -2.22
N GLY A 35 -1.92 -4.17 -1.23
CA GLY A 35 -1.79 -4.94 0.01
C GLY A 35 -2.85 -4.63 1.07
N ALA A 36 -3.64 -3.58 0.87
CA ALA A 36 -4.70 -3.14 1.76
C ALA A 36 -5.95 -4.06 1.67
N GLY A 37 -5.76 -5.36 1.52
CA GLY A 37 -6.85 -6.34 1.65
C GLY A 37 -7.07 -6.68 3.11
N GLY A 38 -7.51 -5.72 3.93
CA GLY A 38 -7.95 -6.00 5.29
C GLY A 38 -9.14 -6.96 5.27
N SER A 39 -9.18 -7.95 6.16
CA SER A 39 -10.30 -8.90 6.24
C SER A 39 -11.62 -8.24 6.69
N LEU A 40 -11.58 -7.00 7.20
CA LEU A 40 -12.75 -6.25 7.64
C LEU A 40 -13.10 -5.12 6.67
N ARG A 41 -14.38 -5.08 6.27
CA ARG A 41 -14.97 -4.13 5.31
C ARG A 41 -14.89 -2.64 5.70
N THR A 42 -14.49 -2.31 6.93
CA THR A 42 -14.68 -0.96 7.51
C THR A 42 -13.37 -0.20 7.71
N GLU A 43 -12.21 -0.86 7.64
CA GLU A 43 -10.93 -0.25 8.06
C GLU A 43 -10.23 0.57 6.97
N MET A 44 -10.76 0.62 5.74
CA MET A 44 -10.16 1.36 4.62
C MET A 44 -11.16 2.24 3.86
N SER A 45 -12.15 2.77 4.55
CA SER A 45 -13.11 3.68 3.93
C SER A 45 -12.47 5.05 3.66
N VAL A 46 -12.41 5.44 2.40
CA VAL A 46 -12.15 6.83 2.02
C VAL A 46 -13.36 7.66 2.45
N THR A 47 -13.17 8.77 3.16
CA THR A 47 -14.30 9.65 3.48
C THR A 47 -14.74 10.44 2.24
N ARG A 48 -16.00 10.88 2.21
CA ARG A 48 -16.53 11.62 1.07
C ARG A 48 -15.71 12.87 0.71
N ASP A 49 -15.17 13.58 1.69
CA ASP A 49 -14.39 14.81 1.48
C ASP A 49 -13.03 14.54 0.79
N HIS A 50 -12.51 13.32 0.92
CA HIS A 50 -11.27 12.87 0.30
C HIS A 50 -11.51 12.02 -0.96
N TRP A 51 -12.76 11.86 -1.40
CA TRP A 51 -13.08 11.23 -2.67
C TRP A 51 -12.65 12.15 -3.83
N HIS A 52 -12.24 11.58 -4.96
CA HIS A 52 -11.76 12.29 -6.15
C HIS A 52 -12.51 11.85 -7.41
N CYS A 53 -12.96 10.60 -7.50
CA CYS A 53 -13.65 10.13 -8.70
C CYS A 53 -14.95 10.89 -8.99
N GLY A 54 -15.04 11.54 -10.14
CA GLY A 54 -16.21 12.32 -10.57
C GLY A 54 -15.84 13.75 -10.89
N SER A 55 -16.83 14.56 -11.23
CA SER A 55 -16.66 15.98 -11.58
C SER A 55 -16.89 16.86 -10.34
N ASP A 56 -16.36 18.09 -10.40
CA ASP A 56 -16.55 19.11 -9.36
C ASP A 56 -18.00 19.60 -9.18
N ASP A 57 -18.93 19.16 -10.04
CA ASP A 57 -20.36 19.44 -9.92
C ASP A 57 -21.04 18.78 -8.69
N GLY A 58 -20.28 17.97 -7.94
CA GLY A 58 -20.71 17.31 -6.70
C GLY A 58 -21.61 16.09 -6.92
N HIS A 59 -22.53 16.16 -7.88
CA HIS A 59 -23.49 15.09 -8.17
C HIS A 59 -22.82 13.81 -8.67
N SER A 60 -21.93 13.93 -9.64
CA SER A 60 -21.22 12.77 -10.21
C SER A 60 -20.27 12.15 -9.18
N LYS A 61 -19.62 12.98 -8.37
CA LYS A 61 -18.72 12.59 -7.28
C LYS A 61 -19.44 11.87 -6.13
N ASP A 62 -20.65 12.30 -5.78
CA ASP A 62 -21.51 11.59 -4.81
C ASP A 62 -21.99 10.24 -5.35
N TYR A 63 -22.34 10.18 -6.62
CA TYR A 63 -22.80 8.95 -7.26
C TYR A 63 -21.70 7.90 -7.28
N THR A 64 -20.50 8.25 -7.77
CA THR A 64 -19.36 7.32 -7.83
C THR A 64 -18.93 6.84 -6.45
N TYR A 65 -18.90 7.74 -5.45
CA TYR A 65 -18.62 7.40 -4.05
C TYR A 65 -19.57 6.31 -3.55
N LYS A 66 -20.88 6.53 -3.68
CA LYS A 66 -21.90 5.56 -3.25
C LYS A 66 -21.81 4.24 -4.00
N GLN A 67 -21.55 4.28 -5.30
CA GLN A 67 -21.40 3.05 -6.10
C GLN A 67 -20.19 2.22 -5.65
N VAL A 68 -19.05 2.86 -5.39
CA VAL A 68 -17.86 2.16 -4.91
C VAL A 68 -18.04 1.67 -3.47
N GLU A 69 -18.56 2.49 -2.57
CA GLU A 69 -18.82 2.11 -1.18
C GLU A 69 -19.75 0.89 -1.06
N GLN A 70 -20.77 0.80 -1.94
CA GLN A 70 -21.72 -0.31 -1.94
C GLN A 70 -21.18 -1.58 -2.61
N ASN A 71 -20.46 -1.44 -3.72
CA ASN A 71 -20.08 -2.58 -4.56
C ASN A 71 -18.65 -3.08 -4.32
N CYS A 72 -17.72 -2.17 -4.00
CA CYS A 72 -16.34 -2.50 -3.67
C CYS A 72 -15.65 -1.57 -2.65
N PRO A 73 -16.09 -1.58 -1.38
CA PRO A 73 -15.51 -0.74 -0.33
C PRO A 73 -14.01 -1.01 -0.07
N SER A 74 -13.51 -2.23 -0.20
CA SER A 74 -12.09 -2.56 0.02
C SER A 74 -11.19 -2.04 -1.11
N LEU A 75 -11.75 -1.76 -2.28
CA LEU A 75 -11.02 -1.19 -3.42
C LEU A 75 -11.10 0.34 -3.46
N ALA A 76 -11.91 0.96 -2.60
CA ALA A 76 -12.22 2.39 -2.65
C ALA A 76 -10.98 3.29 -2.65
N ALA A 77 -10.05 3.03 -1.72
CA ALA A 77 -8.79 3.77 -1.60
C ALA A 77 -7.95 3.75 -2.89
N SER A 78 -7.81 2.57 -3.49
CA SER A 78 -7.03 2.39 -4.72
C SER A 78 -7.73 2.97 -5.96
N LEU A 79 -9.05 2.81 -6.07
CA LEU A 79 -9.83 3.43 -7.16
C LEU A 79 -9.81 4.95 -7.07
N ASN A 80 -9.93 5.49 -5.85
CA ASN A 80 -9.85 6.91 -5.59
C ASN A 80 -8.49 7.49 -5.99
N HIS A 81 -7.42 6.73 -5.77
CA HIS A 81 -6.08 7.10 -6.21
C HIS A 81 -5.95 7.15 -7.74
N CYS A 82 -6.55 6.20 -8.47
CA CYS A 82 -6.60 6.25 -9.93
C CYS A 82 -7.26 7.54 -10.43
N CYS A 83 -8.31 8.00 -9.75
CA CYS A 83 -8.98 9.26 -10.07
C CYS A 83 -8.11 10.48 -9.75
N ALA A 84 -7.43 10.51 -8.61
CA ALA A 84 -6.49 11.59 -8.26
C ALA A 84 -5.39 11.77 -9.33
N VAL A 85 -4.81 10.65 -9.79
CA VAL A 85 -3.81 10.64 -10.86
C VAL A 85 -4.39 11.14 -12.19
N HIS A 86 -5.62 10.76 -12.50
CA HIS A 86 -6.33 11.18 -13.72
C HIS A 86 -6.64 12.68 -13.70
N ASP A 87 -7.12 13.21 -12.58
CA ASP A 87 -7.42 14.63 -12.40
C ASP A 87 -6.18 15.50 -12.58
N ASP A 88 -5.04 15.09 -12.01
CA ASP A 88 -3.76 15.78 -12.22
C ASP A 88 -3.32 15.71 -13.70
N CYS A 89 -3.49 14.56 -14.36
CA CYS A 89 -3.19 14.38 -15.79
C CYS A 89 -4.03 15.30 -16.68
N TYR A 90 -5.33 15.40 -16.37
CA TYR A 90 -6.29 16.29 -17.02
C TYR A 90 -5.89 17.75 -16.80
N GLY A 91 -5.67 18.17 -15.54
CA GLY A 91 -5.28 19.53 -15.22
C GLY A 91 -3.97 19.98 -15.89
N GLN A 92 -3.04 19.05 -16.09
CA GLN A 92 -1.78 19.28 -16.82
C GLN A 92 -1.93 19.27 -18.34
N GLN A 93 -3.11 18.92 -18.86
CA GLN A 93 -3.39 18.86 -20.29
C GLN A 93 -2.42 17.93 -21.05
N LEU A 94 -2.10 16.77 -20.48
CA LEU A 94 -1.16 15.79 -21.06
C LEU A 94 -1.74 14.96 -22.23
N GLY A 95 -2.98 15.26 -22.65
CA GLY A 95 -3.72 14.58 -23.71
C GLY A 95 -4.81 13.68 -23.15
N GLN A 96 -6.07 13.95 -23.52
CA GLN A 96 -7.25 13.24 -23.02
C GLN A 96 -7.12 11.71 -23.21
N GLU A 97 -6.82 11.26 -24.44
CA GLU A 97 -6.75 9.83 -24.77
C GLU A 97 -5.71 9.09 -23.91
N GLU A 98 -4.55 9.71 -23.68
CA GLU A 98 -3.50 9.09 -22.88
C GLU A 98 -3.85 9.09 -21.39
N CYS A 99 -4.43 10.17 -20.86
CA CYS A 99 -4.93 10.21 -19.49
C CYS A 99 -6.04 9.15 -19.26
N ASP A 100 -7.02 9.07 -20.15
CA ASP A 100 -8.13 8.11 -20.07
C ASP A 100 -7.62 6.68 -20.12
N LYS A 101 -6.68 6.38 -21.03
CA LYS A 101 -6.06 5.06 -21.14
C LYS A 101 -5.30 4.66 -19.87
N GLN A 102 -4.54 5.58 -19.27
CA GLN A 102 -3.84 5.33 -18.02
C GLN A 102 -4.81 5.10 -16.85
N PHE A 103 -5.88 5.89 -16.78
CA PHE A 103 -6.97 5.71 -15.81
C PHE A 103 -7.64 4.34 -15.94
N CYS A 104 -8.01 3.95 -17.16
CA CYS A 104 -8.64 2.65 -17.41
C CYS A 104 -7.70 1.50 -17.04
N GLU A 105 -6.41 1.60 -17.36
CA GLU A 105 -5.42 0.59 -16.97
C GLU A 105 -5.24 0.53 -15.45
N CYS A 106 -5.21 1.68 -14.76
CA CYS A 106 -5.16 1.76 -13.30
C CYS A 106 -6.34 1.00 -12.67
N ASN A 107 -7.57 1.32 -13.08
CA ASN A 107 -8.79 0.65 -12.59
C ASN A 107 -8.78 -0.86 -12.87
N ARG A 108 -8.31 -1.26 -14.06
CA ARG A 108 -8.18 -2.68 -14.43
C ARG A 108 -7.22 -3.42 -13.51
N LEU A 109 -6.11 -2.78 -13.13
CA LEU A 109 -5.12 -3.35 -12.20
C LEU A 109 -5.67 -3.45 -10.78
N VAL A 110 -6.40 -2.43 -10.30
CA VAL A 110 -7.04 -2.46 -8.98
C VAL A 110 -8.04 -3.61 -8.88
N ALA A 111 -8.90 -3.79 -9.89
CA ALA A 111 -9.92 -4.84 -9.89
C ALA A 111 -9.45 -6.20 -10.45
N ARG A 112 -8.13 -6.42 -10.60
CA ARG A 112 -7.60 -7.63 -11.26
C ARG A 112 -7.76 -8.91 -10.43
N LEU A 113 -7.83 -8.78 -9.11
CA LEU A 113 -7.91 -9.93 -8.21
C LEU A 113 -9.24 -10.69 -8.44
N PRO A 114 -9.25 -12.03 -8.35
CA PRO A 114 -10.45 -12.84 -8.59
C PRO A 114 -11.33 -12.92 -7.34
N THR A 115 -11.72 -11.77 -6.76
CA THR A 115 -12.66 -11.70 -5.63
C THR A 115 -14.06 -11.34 -6.13
N GLU A 116 -15.10 -11.70 -5.37
CA GLU A 116 -16.49 -11.32 -5.69
C GLU A 116 -16.64 -9.80 -5.84
N GLU A 117 -16.00 -9.06 -4.94
CA GLU A 117 -15.99 -7.60 -4.91
C GLU A 117 -15.32 -6.99 -6.15
N SER A 118 -14.14 -7.50 -6.52
CA SER A 118 -13.47 -7.11 -7.76
C SER A 118 -14.34 -7.39 -8.98
N PHE A 119 -15.07 -8.51 -9.01
CA PHE A 119 -15.95 -8.85 -10.12
C PHE A 119 -17.10 -7.84 -10.27
N LYS A 120 -17.74 -7.44 -9.16
CA LYS A 120 -18.79 -6.41 -9.15
C LYS A 120 -18.27 -5.07 -9.67
N CYS A 121 -17.08 -4.67 -9.24
CA CYS A 121 -16.53 -3.39 -9.67
C CYS A 121 -15.96 -3.38 -11.09
N ARG A 122 -15.50 -4.50 -11.64
CA ARG A 122 -15.02 -4.55 -13.04
C ARG A 122 -16.04 -4.01 -14.04
N GLY A 123 -17.32 -4.36 -13.89
CA GLY A 123 -18.37 -3.88 -14.78
C GLY A 123 -18.48 -2.35 -14.74
N MET A 124 -18.68 -1.80 -13.54
CA MET A 124 -18.75 -0.36 -13.31
C MET A 124 -17.50 0.39 -13.79
N LEU A 125 -16.30 -0.14 -13.55
CA LEU A 125 -15.05 0.48 -13.96
C LEU A 125 -14.85 0.43 -15.48
N SER A 126 -15.32 -0.64 -16.13
CA SER A 126 -15.37 -0.73 -17.59
C SER A 126 -16.31 0.31 -18.17
N ASP A 127 -17.49 0.50 -17.57
CA ASP A 127 -18.46 1.52 -17.99
C ASP A 127 -17.88 2.92 -17.81
N ALA A 128 -17.23 3.20 -16.67
CA ALA A 128 -16.58 4.49 -16.42
C ALA A 128 -15.51 4.80 -17.48
N CYS A 129 -14.72 3.80 -17.88
CA CYS A 129 -13.74 3.93 -18.96
C CYS A 129 -14.39 4.33 -20.29
N LEU A 130 -15.49 3.64 -20.67
CA LEU A 130 -16.23 3.94 -21.90
C LEU A 130 -16.83 5.35 -21.87
N VAL A 131 -17.41 5.75 -20.73
CA VAL A 131 -17.99 7.09 -20.56
C VAL A 131 -16.93 8.17 -20.74
N LEU A 132 -15.74 8.02 -20.14
CA LEU A 132 -14.66 9.00 -20.31
C LEU A 132 -14.16 9.08 -21.76
N GLN A 133 -14.01 7.94 -22.44
CA GLN A 133 -13.58 7.95 -23.85
C GLN A 133 -14.59 8.66 -24.77
N LEU A 134 -15.90 8.58 -24.47
CA LEU A 134 -16.95 9.21 -25.28
C LEU A 134 -17.22 10.68 -24.88
N LEU A 135 -17.25 10.97 -23.59
CA LEU A 135 -17.76 12.23 -23.03
C LEU A 135 -16.71 13.02 -22.22
N GLY A 136 -15.53 12.44 -21.99
CA GLY A 136 -14.46 13.05 -21.20
C GLY A 136 -13.88 14.32 -21.81
N HIS A 137 -14.11 14.59 -23.10
CA HIS A 137 -13.60 15.79 -23.77
C HIS A 137 -14.05 17.11 -23.10
N LEU A 138 -15.28 17.14 -22.54
CA LEU A 138 -15.77 18.31 -21.80
C LEU A 138 -15.05 18.47 -20.47
N ALA A 139 -14.90 17.37 -19.72
CA ALA A 139 -14.20 17.38 -18.44
C ALA A 139 -12.72 17.73 -18.64
N TYR A 140 -12.07 17.17 -19.66
CA TYR A 140 -10.70 17.45 -20.04
C TYR A 140 -10.51 18.92 -20.46
N GLY A 141 -11.35 19.44 -21.35
CA GLY A 141 -11.24 20.83 -21.81
C GLY A 141 -11.50 21.87 -20.71
N ASN A 142 -12.34 21.54 -19.73
CA ASN A 142 -12.62 22.40 -18.57
C ASN A 142 -11.69 22.13 -17.38
N SER A 143 -10.87 21.09 -17.44
CA SER A 143 -10.00 20.71 -16.32
C SER A 143 -8.93 21.77 -16.11
N ASN A 144 -8.88 22.26 -14.88
CA ASN A 144 -7.94 23.28 -14.45
C ASN A 144 -7.44 22.99 -13.02
N TYR A 145 -7.45 21.71 -12.66
CA TYR A 145 -7.23 21.23 -11.29
C TYR A 145 -5.83 21.55 -10.75
N THR A 146 -4.86 21.72 -11.66
CA THR A 146 -3.43 21.82 -11.34
C THR A 146 -2.77 23.08 -11.89
N ASP A 147 -3.52 24.07 -12.39
CA ASP A 147 -2.95 25.37 -12.75
C ASP A 147 -2.54 26.12 -11.46
N PRO A 148 -1.22 26.26 -11.15
CA PRO A 148 -0.78 26.92 -9.92
C PRO A 148 -1.12 28.41 -9.90
N THR A 149 -1.52 28.99 -11.04
CA THR A 149 -1.93 30.39 -11.15
C THR A 149 -3.39 30.62 -10.80
N LYS A 150 -4.17 29.54 -10.64
CA LYS A 150 -5.59 29.60 -10.24
C LYS A 150 -5.77 28.92 -8.88
N PRO A 151 -6.74 29.39 -8.08
CA PRO A 151 -7.00 28.78 -6.77
C PRO A 151 -7.42 27.32 -6.96
N SER A 152 -6.50 26.42 -6.67
CA SER A 152 -6.78 25.00 -6.53
C SER A 152 -7.57 24.80 -5.24
N ASN A 153 -8.74 24.18 -5.33
CA ASN A 153 -9.53 23.79 -4.15
C ASN A 153 -8.93 22.55 -3.44
N VAL A 154 -7.75 22.10 -3.85
CA VAL A 154 -7.09 20.92 -3.29
C VAL A 154 -6.52 21.30 -1.93
N ILE A 155 -7.12 20.76 -0.88
CA ILE A 155 -6.63 20.91 0.49
C ILE A 155 -5.42 19.97 0.65
N PRO A 156 -4.23 20.49 0.98
CA PRO A 156 -3.07 19.65 1.23
C PRO A 156 -3.35 18.64 2.34
N VAL A 157 -3.11 17.36 2.05
CA VAL A 157 -3.19 16.26 3.02
C VAL A 157 -1.77 15.82 3.34
N VAL A 158 -1.48 15.67 4.63
CA VAL A 158 -0.15 15.25 5.14
C VAL A 158 -0.28 13.98 5.98
N PRO A 159 0.72 13.09 5.97
CA PRO A 159 0.67 11.86 6.75
C PRO A 159 0.50 12.16 8.23
N LYS A 160 -0.59 11.67 8.83
CA LYS A 160 -0.86 11.82 10.28
C LYS A 160 -0.05 10.83 11.10
N THR A 161 0.25 9.67 10.52
CA THR A 161 0.95 8.57 11.19
C THR A 161 2.43 8.86 11.41
N VAL A 162 3.02 9.77 10.61
CA VAL A 162 4.42 10.19 10.72
C VAL A 162 4.49 11.73 10.73
N PRO A 163 4.17 12.39 11.85
CA PRO A 163 4.12 13.85 11.92
C PRO A 163 5.48 14.53 11.66
N GLU A 164 6.59 13.82 11.83
CA GLU A 164 7.96 14.31 11.64
C GLU A 164 8.24 14.70 10.20
N ILE A 165 7.59 14.08 9.22
CA ILE A 165 7.74 14.44 7.80
C ILE A 165 6.79 15.54 7.36
N LYS A 166 5.89 16.04 8.22
CA LYS A 166 4.86 17.02 7.85
C LYS A 166 5.43 18.21 7.09
N HIS A 167 6.53 18.78 7.57
CA HIS A 167 7.12 19.96 6.92
C HIS A 167 7.72 19.63 5.55
N ASP A 168 8.46 18.52 5.44
CA ASP A 168 9.01 18.05 4.18
C ASP A 168 7.91 17.69 3.17
N TYR A 169 6.82 17.09 3.66
CA TYR A 169 5.66 16.74 2.85
C TYR A 169 4.91 17.97 2.34
N LEU A 170 4.70 18.99 3.18
CA LEU A 170 4.11 20.26 2.76
C LEU A 170 4.93 20.95 1.67
N LYS A 171 6.26 20.89 1.78
CA LYS A 171 7.16 21.42 0.75
C LYS A 171 6.94 20.75 -0.61
N LEU A 172 6.51 19.49 -0.66
CA LEU A 172 6.21 18.81 -1.94
C LEU A 172 5.09 19.52 -2.72
N TYR A 173 4.09 20.09 -2.05
CA TYR A 173 3.01 20.83 -2.74
C TYR A 173 3.50 22.13 -3.39
N GLU A 174 4.59 22.70 -2.87
CA GLU A 174 5.23 23.89 -3.45
C GLU A 174 6.16 23.49 -4.61
N THR A 175 6.91 22.40 -4.43
CA THR A 175 7.91 21.93 -5.41
C THR A 175 7.31 21.16 -6.58
N CYS A 176 6.18 20.48 -6.37
CA CYS A 176 5.52 19.58 -7.32
C CYS A 176 4.07 20.05 -7.60
N PRO A 177 3.86 21.31 -8.01
CA PRO A 177 2.54 21.94 -8.01
C PRO A 177 1.53 21.26 -8.94
N PHE A 178 1.99 20.50 -9.94
CA PHE A 178 1.13 19.87 -10.92
C PHE A 178 0.62 18.48 -10.54
N VAL A 179 1.00 17.98 -9.35
CA VAL A 179 0.62 16.65 -8.86
C VAL A 179 0.07 16.68 -7.42
N ASN A 180 -0.52 17.81 -7.04
CA ASN A 180 -1.02 18.05 -5.70
C ASN A 180 -2.14 17.07 -5.30
N ILE A 181 -3.01 16.67 -6.23
CA ILE A 181 -4.11 15.73 -5.94
C ILE A 181 -3.54 14.34 -5.69
N THR A 182 -2.60 13.92 -6.52
CA THR A 182 -1.89 12.64 -6.37
C THR A 182 -1.13 12.59 -5.04
N LEU A 183 -0.41 13.66 -4.67
CA LEU A 183 0.29 13.74 -3.38
C LEU A 183 -0.69 13.66 -2.20
N ALA A 184 -1.81 14.38 -2.24
CA ALA A 184 -2.83 14.28 -1.20
C ALA A 184 -3.38 12.85 -1.06
N SER A 185 -3.62 12.19 -2.20
CA SER A 185 -4.05 10.80 -2.23
C SER A 185 -2.98 9.82 -1.71
N CYS A 186 -1.69 10.03 -2.04
CA CYS A 186 -0.58 9.24 -1.51
C CYS A 186 -0.52 9.32 0.03
N SER A 187 -0.63 10.54 0.57
CA SER A 187 -0.67 10.77 2.02
C SER A 187 -1.84 10.06 2.68
N TYR A 188 -3.04 10.21 2.12
CA TYR A 188 -4.25 9.63 2.69
C TYR A 188 -4.20 8.09 2.70
N ASN A 189 -3.76 7.50 1.58
CA ASN A 189 -3.62 6.05 1.47
C ASN A 189 -2.53 5.48 2.38
N PHE A 190 -1.47 6.25 2.66
CA PHE A 190 -0.47 5.85 3.64
C PHE A 190 -1.06 5.73 5.05
N ASP A 191 -1.86 6.70 5.48
CA ASP A 191 -2.52 6.63 6.79
C ASP A 191 -3.49 5.44 6.86
N LEU A 192 -4.31 5.23 5.82
CA LEU A 192 -5.18 4.04 5.74
C LEU A 192 -4.40 2.72 5.77
N CYS A 193 -3.26 2.65 5.09
CA CYS A 193 -2.40 1.48 5.11
C CYS A 193 -1.86 1.25 6.53
N ALA A 194 -1.40 2.30 7.20
CA ALA A 194 -0.77 2.20 8.51
C ALA A 194 -1.76 1.88 9.64
N ASP A 195 -3.07 2.08 9.42
CA ASP A 195 -4.13 1.60 10.31
C ASP A 195 -4.21 0.07 10.36
N VAL A 196 -3.85 -0.62 9.27
CA VAL A 196 -4.01 -2.08 9.12
C VAL A 196 -2.69 -2.83 9.08
N HIS A 197 -1.64 -2.20 8.55
CA HIS A 197 -0.31 -2.77 8.38
C HIS A 197 0.74 -2.04 9.22
N SER A 198 1.97 -2.54 9.20
CA SER A 198 3.06 -1.86 9.90
C SER A 198 3.53 -0.63 9.12
N VAL A 199 3.92 0.41 9.85
CA VAL A 199 4.31 1.72 9.28
C VAL A 199 5.46 1.59 8.28
N ASP A 200 6.39 0.66 8.49
CA ASP A 200 7.51 0.37 7.59
C ASP A 200 7.07 -0.18 6.23
N PHE A 201 6.09 -1.08 6.24
CA PHE A 201 5.50 -1.62 5.03
C PHE A 201 4.85 -0.49 4.22
N CYS A 202 4.01 0.32 4.87
CA CYS A 202 3.30 1.42 4.23
C CYS A 202 4.23 2.56 3.79
N ALA A 203 5.35 2.78 4.49
CA ALA A 203 6.30 3.83 4.13
C ALA A 203 6.94 3.56 2.76
N ASN A 204 7.19 2.29 2.41
CA ASN A 204 7.69 1.94 1.09
C ASN A 204 6.67 2.27 -0.02
N ASP A 205 5.38 1.99 0.23
CA ASP A 205 4.31 2.30 -0.72
C ASP A 205 4.08 3.80 -0.86
N LEU A 206 4.17 4.56 0.24
CA LEU A 206 4.16 6.03 0.21
C LEU A 206 5.33 6.56 -0.65
N CYS A 207 6.53 6.01 -0.48
CA CYS A 207 7.70 6.42 -1.26
C CYS A 207 7.48 6.20 -2.75
N ASN A 208 7.02 5.02 -3.14
CA ASN A 208 6.76 4.70 -4.54
C ASN A 208 5.67 5.60 -5.13
N CYS A 209 4.60 5.85 -4.36
CA CYS A 209 3.52 6.76 -4.75
C CYS A 209 4.03 8.18 -5.03
N MET A 210 4.85 8.74 -4.12
CA MET A 210 5.41 10.08 -4.30
C MET A 210 6.42 10.15 -5.46
N LEU A 211 7.20 9.10 -5.67
CA LEU A 211 8.13 9.03 -6.80
C LEU A 211 7.38 9.02 -8.14
N ASP A 212 6.32 8.21 -8.25
CA ASP A 212 5.46 8.19 -9.43
C ASP A 212 4.79 9.55 -9.67
N ALA A 213 4.31 10.21 -8.60
CA ALA A 213 3.79 11.58 -8.68
C ALA A 213 4.85 12.57 -9.19
N ALA A 214 6.08 12.51 -8.67
CA ALA A 214 7.16 13.37 -9.13
C ALA A 214 7.55 13.15 -10.60
N GLU A 215 7.40 11.93 -11.11
CA GLU A 215 7.58 11.66 -12.54
C GLU A 215 6.49 12.26 -13.42
N MET A 216 5.29 12.50 -12.87
CA MET A 216 4.14 13.09 -13.55
C MET A 216 4.17 14.62 -13.62
N ASP A 217 5.09 15.32 -12.93
CA ASP A 217 5.32 16.76 -13.11
C ASP A 217 6.55 16.99 -14.02
N PRO A 218 6.40 16.98 -15.35
CA PRO A 218 7.54 17.07 -16.26
C PRO A 218 8.27 18.42 -16.16
N ILE A 219 7.58 19.48 -15.73
CA ILE A 219 8.13 20.84 -15.64
C ILE A 219 9.06 20.96 -14.44
N HIS A 220 8.65 20.45 -13.27
CA HIS A 220 9.41 20.54 -12.02
C HIS A 220 10.13 19.25 -11.63
N LYS A 221 10.08 18.21 -12.48
CA LYS A 221 10.61 16.86 -12.22
C LYS A 221 11.93 16.85 -11.47
N LYS A 222 12.92 17.65 -11.89
CA LYS A 222 14.26 17.65 -11.27
C LYS A 222 14.21 18.04 -9.80
N GLN A 223 13.52 19.13 -9.45
CA GLN A 223 13.44 19.60 -8.07
C GLN A 223 12.46 18.76 -7.26
N CYS A 224 11.32 18.39 -7.87
CA CYS A 224 10.33 17.51 -7.26
C CYS A 224 10.91 16.16 -6.85
N MET A 225 11.66 15.49 -7.74
CA MET A 225 12.31 14.21 -7.43
C MET A 225 13.32 14.31 -6.26
N VAL A 226 14.04 15.44 -6.14
CA VAL A 226 14.99 15.66 -5.04
C VAL A 226 14.25 15.77 -3.71
N ASP A 227 13.20 16.61 -3.65
CA ASP A 227 12.43 16.82 -2.43
C ASP A 227 11.61 15.58 -2.04
N VAL A 228 11.07 14.85 -3.02
CA VAL A 228 10.44 13.53 -2.79
C VAL A 228 11.46 12.55 -2.22
N THR A 229 12.64 12.42 -2.82
CA THR A 229 13.68 11.49 -2.32
C THR A 229 14.09 11.82 -0.88
N HIS A 230 14.19 13.12 -0.56
CA HIS A 230 14.47 13.57 0.79
C HIS A 230 13.35 13.19 1.78
N THR A 231 12.10 13.44 1.40
CA THR A 231 10.90 13.09 2.19
C THR A 231 10.78 11.58 2.40
N CYS A 232 10.99 10.79 1.34
CA CYS A 232 11.04 9.32 1.37
C CYS A 232 12.07 8.81 2.39
N ARG A 233 13.29 9.36 2.36
CA ARG A 233 14.36 8.96 3.29
C ARG A 233 13.92 9.18 4.73
N LYS A 234 13.36 10.35 5.04
CA LYS A 234 12.86 10.66 6.39
C LYS A 234 11.72 9.73 6.82
N ALA A 235 10.76 9.46 5.92
CA ALA A 235 9.64 8.56 6.18
C ALA A 235 10.12 7.13 6.51
N LEU A 236 11.07 6.60 5.73
CA LEU A 236 11.65 5.27 5.92
C LEU A 236 12.55 5.18 7.18
N THR A 237 13.32 6.23 7.48
CA THR A 237 14.10 6.27 8.72
C THR A 237 13.19 6.24 9.94
N HIS A 238 12.15 7.08 9.95
CA HIS A 238 11.21 7.12 11.06
C HIS A 238 10.43 5.81 11.22
N SER A 239 9.99 5.19 10.12
CA SER A 239 9.29 3.90 10.19
C SER A 239 10.18 2.80 10.79
N THR A 240 11.47 2.80 10.45
CA THR A 240 12.47 1.89 11.02
C THR A 240 12.65 2.14 12.53
N GLU A 241 12.70 3.40 12.97
CA GLU A 241 12.79 3.76 14.39
C GLU A 241 11.59 3.22 15.18
N ILE A 242 10.36 3.41 14.69
CA ILE A 242 9.15 2.85 15.31
C ILE A 242 9.24 1.32 15.44
N MET A 243 9.67 0.63 14.39
CA MET A 243 9.82 -0.83 14.44
C MET A 243 10.81 -1.27 15.52
N THR A 244 11.98 -0.62 15.59
CA THR A 244 13.00 -0.96 16.59
C THR A 244 12.50 -0.70 18.02
N GLN A 245 11.80 0.40 18.25
CA GLN A 245 11.18 0.71 19.54
C GLN A 245 10.10 -0.32 19.91
N ARG A 246 9.23 -0.70 18.96
CA ARG A 246 8.19 -1.71 19.18
C ARG A 246 8.79 -3.08 19.47
N SER A 247 9.85 -3.46 18.77
CA SER A 247 10.59 -4.70 18.99
C SER A 247 11.20 -4.75 20.40
N ASN A 248 11.91 -3.69 20.79
CA ASN A 248 12.51 -3.56 22.12
C ASN A 248 11.45 -3.59 23.23
N THR A 249 10.32 -2.93 23.02
CA THR A 249 9.21 -2.94 23.99
C THR A 249 8.60 -4.33 24.14
N LYS A 250 8.37 -5.05 23.04
CA LYS A 250 7.90 -6.44 23.08
C LYS A 250 8.89 -7.35 23.79
N PHE A 251 10.19 -7.22 23.49
CA PHE A 251 11.24 -7.98 24.15
C PHE A 251 11.28 -7.70 25.66
N ASN A 252 11.21 -6.43 26.07
CA ASN A 252 11.18 -6.03 27.47
C ASN A 252 9.94 -6.57 28.20
N MET A 253 8.77 -6.57 27.55
CA MET A 253 7.54 -7.15 28.11
C MET A 253 7.62 -8.67 28.26
N ILE A 254 8.19 -9.37 27.28
CA ILE A 254 8.43 -10.83 27.36
C ILE A 254 9.40 -11.14 28.50
N LEU A 255 10.51 -10.39 28.59
CA LEU A 255 11.51 -10.56 29.62
C LEU A 255 10.92 -10.32 31.03
N LEU A 256 10.15 -9.24 31.20
CA LEU A 256 9.43 -8.95 32.45
C LEU A 256 8.47 -10.09 32.83
N THR A 257 7.74 -10.64 31.85
CA THR A 257 6.83 -11.76 32.06
C THR A 257 7.58 -12.99 32.56
N ILE A 258 8.71 -13.33 31.93
CA ILE A 258 9.58 -14.45 32.35
C ILE A 258 10.09 -14.23 33.79
N PHE A 259 10.54 -13.01 34.12
CA PHE A 259 10.99 -12.67 35.48
C PHE A 259 9.87 -12.86 36.52
N LEU A 260 8.64 -12.42 36.22
CA LEU A 260 7.51 -12.60 37.12
C LEU A 260 7.15 -14.08 37.32
N PHE A 261 7.18 -14.90 36.27
CA PHE A 261 6.98 -16.34 36.39
C PHE A 261 8.08 -17.02 37.21
N ALA A 262 9.34 -16.64 37.01
CA ALA A 262 10.45 -17.18 37.79
C ALA A 262 10.36 -16.78 39.27
N ALA A 263 10.00 -15.53 39.57
CA ALA A 263 9.75 -15.05 40.94
C ALA A 263 8.57 -15.79 41.60
N GLY A 264 7.48 -16.02 40.86
CA GLY A 264 6.34 -16.79 41.36
C GLY A 264 6.69 -18.25 41.65
N ALA A 265 7.43 -18.90 40.76
CA ALA A 265 7.88 -20.28 40.95
C ALA A 265 8.81 -20.43 42.15
N THR A 266 9.77 -19.51 42.32
CA THR A 266 10.69 -19.51 43.47
C THR A 266 9.96 -19.26 44.79
N ALA A 267 8.98 -18.35 44.83
CA ALA A 267 8.14 -18.13 45.99
C ALA A 267 7.30 -19.36 46.37
N LEU A 268 6.72 -20.06 45.39
CA LEU A 268 5.99 -21.31 45.61
C LEU A 268 6.89 -22.40 46.18
N ILE A 269 8.09 -22.60 45.60
CA ILE A 269 9.07 -23.55 46.10
C ILE A 269 9.44 -23.21 47.56
N GLY A 270 9.78 -21.95 47.84
CA GLY A 270 10.08 -21.48 49.19
C GLY A 270 8.94 -21.74 50.18
N PHE A 271 7.69 -21.47 49.79
CA PHE A 271 6.51 -21.75 50.60
C PHE A 271 6.32 -23.25 50.88
N THR A 272 6.54 -24.13 49.90
CA THR A 272 6.45 -25.58 50.12
C THR A 272 7.51 -26.10 51.08
N ILE A 273 8.74 -25.58 51.00
CA ILE A 273 9.84 -25.93 51.91
C ILE A 273 9.51 -25.43 53.33
N TYR A 274 9.07 -24.19 53.46
CA TYR A 274 8.65 -23.60 54.74
C TYR A 274 7.53 -24.41 55.42
N LYS A 275 6.49 -24.78 54.65
CA LYS A 275 5.38 -25.60 55.15
C LYS A 275 5.83 -27.01 55.58
N ARG A 276 6.84 -27.60 54.93
CA ARG A 276 7.44 -28.87 55.37
C ARG A 276 8.20 -28.72 56.69
N SER A 277 8.94 -27.63 56.88
CA SER A 277 9.69 -27.38 58.13
C SER A 277 8.79 -27.16 59.35
N LEU A 278 7.56 -26.69 59.16
CA LEU A 278 6.59 -26.46 60.24
C LEU A 278 5.85 -27.72 60.69
N LYS A 279 5.97 -28.86 59.99
CA LYS A 279 5.37 -30.11 60.48
C LYS A 279 6.19 -30.61 61.68
N PRO A 280 5.63 -30.58 62.91
CA PRO A 280 6.34 -31.09 64.07
C PRO A 280 6.63 -32.58 63.86
N GLU A 281 7.87 -32.96 64.16
CA GLU A 281 8.37 -34.33 64.08
C GLU A 281 7.55 -35.21 65.03
N LYS A 282 6.59 -35.97 64.47
CA LYS A 282 5.87 -37.00 65.21
C LYS A 282 6.83 -38.18 65.37
N LYS A 283 7.48 -38.29 66.53
CA LYS A 283 8.31 -39.42 66.92
C LYS A 283 7.46 -40.67 67.11
N ASP A 284 7.10 -41.33 66.01
CA ASP A 284 6.54 -42.68 66.05
C ASP A 284 7.67 -43.68 65.78
N GLY A 285 8.16 -44.31 66.84
CA GLY A 285 9.13 -45.40 66.73
C GLY A 285 8.47 -46.66 66.20
N LYS A 286 8.88 -47.17 65.04
CA LYS A 286 8.75 -48.60 64.72
C LYS A 286 9.56 -49.08 63.50
N LEU A 287 10.51 -49.95 63.81
CA LEU A 287 10.98 -51.18 63.16
C LEU A 287 11.25 -51.19 61.63
N MET A 288 12.54 -51.37 61.30
CA MET A 288 13.05 -51.68 59.97
C MET A 288 12.54 -53.05 59.48
N HIS A 289 11.92 -53.06 58.30
CA HIS A 289 11.75 -54.27 57.48
C HIS A 289 12.66 -54.16 56.25
N ILE A 290 13.69 -55.00 56.23
CA ILE A 290 14.56 -55.25 55.09
C ILE A 290 13.76 -56.10 54.12
N HIS A 291 13.46 -55.59 52.92
CA HIS A 291 13.01 -56.42 51.80
C HIS A 291 14.05 -56.39 50.68
N SER A 292 14.43 -57.60 50.31
CA SER A 292 15.48 -57.95 49.38
C SER A 292 15.24 -57.47 47.96
N VAL A 293 16.38 -57.28 47.29
CA VAL A 293 16.60 -57.11 45.86
C VAL A 293 15.92 -58.21 45.07
N GLU A 294 15.12 -57.86 44.06
CA GLU A 294 14.86 -58.76 42.94
C GLU A 294 15.06 -58.03 41.61
N SER A 295 16.09 -58.52 40.92
CA SER A 295 16.52 -58.19 39.58
C SER A 295 15.56 -58.78 38.56
N SER A 296 15.07 -58.00 37.60
CA SER A 296 14.73 -58.56 36.28
C SER A 296 14.62 -57.52 35.16
N LYS A 297 15.51 -57.70 34.16
CA LYS A 297 15.24 -57.73 32.72
C LYS A 297 14.78 -56.46 31.99
N SER A 298 15.80 -55.80 31.41
CA SER A 298 15.95 -55.56 29.97
C SER A 298 14.95 -56.29 29.06
N VAL A 299 14.12 -55.53 28.33
CA VAL A 299 13.72 -55.85 26.94
C VAL A 299 13.56 -54.53 26.17
N ASN A 300 14.41 -54.38 25.16
CA ASN A 300 14.27 -53.45 24.04
C ASN A 300 13.45 -54.17 22.96
N PRO A 301 12.48 -53.52 22.29
CA PRO A 301 12.19 -53.90 20.91
C PRO A 301 12.29 -52.72 19.95
N LEU A 302 13.22 -52.91 19.01
CA LEU A 302 13.23 -52.32 17.68
C LEU A 302 11.96 -52.68 16.88
N LEU A 303 11.57 -51.74 16.01
CA LEU A 303 10.93 -51.90 14.70
C LEU A 303 9.47 -52.39 14.60
N LEU A 304 8.63 -51.56 13.95
CA LEU A 304 7.89 -51.95 12.75
C LEU A 304 7.50 -50.73 11.90
N ASN A 305 7.95 -50.78 10.65
CA ASN A 305 7.46 -50.05 9.47
C ASN A 305 6.10 -50.62 9.01
N THR A 306 5.52 -49.99 7.96
CA THR A 306 4.33 -50.28 7.13
C THR A 306 3.03 -49.69 7.69
N ASP A 307 2.28 -48.78 7.04
CA ASP A 307 2.19 -48.37 5.62
C ASP A 307 2.11 -46.84 5.44
#